data_AF-A0A7C0WDD5-F1
#
_entry.id   AF-A0A7C0WDD5-F1
#
_cell.length_a   1.000
_cell.length_b   1.000
_cell.length_c   1.000
_cell.angle_alpha   90.00
_cell.angle_beta   90.00
_cell.angle_gamma   90.00
#
_symmetry.space_group_name_H-M   'P 1'
#
loop_
_entity.id
_entity.type
_entity.pdbx_description
1 polymer ?
#
loop_
_entity_poly.entity_id
_entity_poly.type
_entity_poly.pdbx_seq_one_letter_code
_entity_poly.pdbx_strand_id
1 'polypeptide(L)'
;GYNYLVNDFRAIPRMQKDGLVVIYDATHSVQLPSRGKESGGEREYVPYLVRAAVAVGVDGLFLEVHENPQHALSDASTMVSLDALPEIINSAKKIREVITCKMANPSLKE
;
A
#
# COMPACT_ATOMS: atom_id res chain seq x y z
N GLY A 1 2.85 -13.22 13.39
CA GLY A 1 3.78 -14.24 13.93
C GLY A 1 5.22 -13.77 13.70
N TYR A 2 6.22 -14.62 13.88
CA TYR A 2 7.57 -14.31 13.42
C TYR A 2 7.61 -14.21 11.90
N ASN A 3 8.43 -13.31 11.35
CA ASN A 3 8.69 -13.16 9.90
C ASN A 3 7.46 -12.77 9.05
N TYR A 4 6.43 -12.19 9.68
CA TYR A 4 5.27 -11.62 8.99
C TYR A 4 4.99 -10.21 9.51
N LEU A 5 4.71 -9.29 8.59
CA LEU A 5 4.20 -7.96 8.90
C LEU A 5 2.67 -7.96 8.84
N VAL A 6 2.06 -7.05 9.60
CA VAL A 6 0.60 -6.86 9.62
C VAL A 6 0.30 -5.39 9.44
N ASN A 7 -0.64 -5.11 8.53
CA ASN A 7 -1.09 -3.77 8.20
C ASN A 7 -2.33 -3.41 9.02
N ASP A 8 -2.13 -2.71 10.14
CA ASP A 8 -3.23 -2.14 10.93
C ASP A 8 -3.67 -0.80 10.34
N PHE A 9 -4.66 -0.82 9.45
CA PHE A 9 -5.17 0.38 8.80
C PHE A 9 -5.83 1.40 9.75
N ARG A 10 -6.10 1.05 11.02
CA ARG A 10 -6.51 2.05 12.03
C ARG A 10 -5.41 3.08 12.28
N ALA A 11 -4.15 2.76 11.97
CA ALA A 11 -3.02 3.67 12.12
C ALA A 11 -3.14 4.92 11.23
N ILE A 12 -3.74 4.80 10.03
CA ILE A 12 -3.89 5.93 9.10
C ILE A 12 -4.68 7.09 9.73
N PRO A 13 -5.96 6.92 10.11
CA PRO A 13 -6.72 8.02 10.72
C PRO A 13 -6.17 8.43 12.09
N ARG A 14 -5.45 7.56 12.80
CA ARG A 14 -4.78 7.93 14.06
C ARG A 14 -3.65 8.92 13.82
N MET A 15 -2.77 8.66 12.85
CA MET A 15 -1.68 9.57 12.50
C MET A 15 -2.18 10.87 11.86
N GLN A 16 -3.23 10.80 11.02
CA GLN A 16 -3.84 11.99 10.41
C GLN A 16 -4.48 12.94 11.44
N LYS A 17 -4.96 12.42 12.59
CA LYS A 17 -5.49 13.26 13.68
C LYS A 17 -4.46 14.24 14.25
N ASP A 18 -3.18 13.90 14.16
CA ASP A 18 -2.07 14.75 14.59
C ASP A 18 -1.67 15.79 13.52
N GLY A 19 -2.45 15.90 12.43
CA GLY A 19 -2.20 16.84 11.33
C GLY A 19 -1.10 16.40 10.37
N LEU A 20 -0.66 15.14 10.45
CA LEU A 20 0.39 14.57 9.60
C LEU A 20 -0.16 14.05 8.27
N VAL A 21 0.62 14.22 7.21
CA VAL A 21 0.39 13.53 5.93
C VAL A 21 0.83 12.08 6.08
N VAL A 22 -0.06 11.14 5.75
CA VAL A 22 0.22 9.71 5.87
C VAL A 22 0.42 9.09 4.50
N ILE A 23 1.57 8.42 4.33
CA ILE A 23 1.93 7.64 3.15
C ILE A 23 1.89 6.16 3.50
N TYR A 24 1.24 5.36 2.66
CA TYR A 24 1.25 3.90 2.79
C TYR A 24 2.27 3.30 1.84
N ASP A 25 3.28 2.63 2.41
CA ASP A 25 4.26 1.83 1.67
C ASP A 25 3.65 0.49 1.29
N ALA A 26 3.33 0.30 0.02
CA ALA A 26 2.65 -0.90 -0.42
C ALA A 26 3.59 -2.09 -0.63
N THR A 27 4.86 -1.86 -0.95
CA THR A 27 5.83 -2.91 -1.31
C THR A 27 6.48 -3.50 -0.06
N HIS A 28 6.92 -2.68 0.89
CA HIS A 28 7.52 -3.21 2.13
C HIS A 28 6.46 -3.78 3.09
N SER A 29 5.22 -3.33 3.01
CA SER A 29 4.12 -3.86 3.82
C SER A 29 3.74 -5.31 3.53
N VAL A 30 4.19 -5.86 2.40
CA VAL A 30 4.04 -7.29 2.04
C VAL A 30 5.37 -8.04 2.10
N GLN A 31 6.42 -7.41 2.63
CA GLN A 31 7.70 -8.07 2.84
C GLN A 31 7.53 -9.15 3.93
N LEU A 32 8.24 -10.25 3.77
CA LEU A 32 8.37 -11.31 4.77
C LEU A 32 9.77 -11.21 5.39
N PRO A 33 9.94 -10.53 6.54
CA PRO A 33 11.25 -10.28 7.12
C PRO A 33 11.99 -11.56 7.46
N SER A 34 13.30 -11.58 7.20
CA SER A 34 14.24 -12.57 7.75
C SER A 34 13.89 -14.04 7.46
N ARG A 35 13.66 -14.39 6.19
CA ARG A 35 13.59 -15.80 5.73
C ARG A 35 14.96 -16.48 5.56
N GLY A 36 16.04 -15.88 6.06
CA GLY A 36 17.41 -16.37 5.90
C GLY A 36 18.39 -15.22 5.73
N LYS A 37 19.22 -15.25 4.67
CA LYS A 37 20.15 -14.17 4.32
C LYS A 37 19.45 -12.92 3.75
N GLU A 38 18.25 -13.09 3.20
CA GLU A 38 17.48 -12.05 2.51
C GLU A 38 16.01 -12.11 2.96
N SER A 39 15.31 -10.98 2.82
CA SER A 39 13.86 -10.90 3.05
C SER A 39 13.07 -11.44 1.86
N GLY A 40 11.97 -12.13 2.15
CA GLY A 40 11.01 -12.53 1.12
C GLY A 40 9.92 -11.47 0.92
N GLY A 41 8.88 -11.82 0.19
CA GLY A 41 7.75 -10.94 -0.06
C GLY A 41 6.62 -11.62 -0.81
N GLU A 42 5.43 -11.07 -0.68
CA GLU A 42 4.21 -11.56 -1.31
C GLU A 42 3.62 -10.46 -2.21
N ARG A 43 4.34 -10.16 -3.31
CA ARG A 43 4.00 -9.10 -4.30
C ARG A 43 2.55 -9.15 -4.74
N GLU A 44 1.98 -10.35 -4.89
CA GLU A 44 0.59 -10.55 -5.32
C GLU A 44 -0.42 -9.80 -4.45
N TYR A 45 -0.08 -9.48 -3.20
CA TYR A 45 -0.96 -8.74 -2.29
C TYR A 45 -0.84 -7.21 -2.42
N VAL A 46 0.16 -6.68 -3.13
CA VAL A 46 0.35 -5.23 -3.31
C VAL A 46 -0.91 -4.55 -3.85
N PRO A 47 -1.55 -5.01 -4.96
CA PRO A 47 -2.75 -4.36 -5.48
C PRO A 47 -3.91 -4.36 -4.49
N TYR A 48 -4.04 -5.41 -3.67
CA TYR A 48 -5.13 -5.54 -2.69
C TYR A 48 -4.94 -4.56 -1.54
N LEU A 49 -3.72 -4.47 -1.00
CA LEU A 49 -3.44 -3.58 0.12
C LEU A 49 -3.39 -2.10 -0.29
N VAL A 50 -2.96 -1.80 -1.52
CA VAL A 50 -3.12 -0.45 -2.10
C VAL A 50 -4.59 -0.02 -2.09
N ARG A 51 -5.48 -0.88 -2.58
CA ARG A 51 -6.92 -0.61 -2.57
C ARG A 51 -7.45 -0.41 -1.15
N ALA A 52 -7.00 -1.22 -0.19
CA ALA A 52 -7.38 -1.08 1.21
C ALA A 52 -6.91 0.26 1.82
N ALA A 53 -5.64 0.63 1.61
CA ALA A 53 -5.07 1.89 2.11
C ALA A 53 -5.82 3.12 1.56
N VAL A 54 -6.10 3.12 0.25
CA VAL A 54 -6.88 4.18 -0.38
C VAL A 54 -8.33 4.16 0.10
N ALA A 55 -8.90 2.97 0.31
CA ALA A 55 -10.26 2.84 0.84
C ALA A 55 -10.41 3.44 2.25
N VAL A 56 -9.37 3.33 3.06
CA VAL A 56 -9.30 3.90 4.41
C VAL A 56 -9.10 5.42 4.37
N GLY A 57 -8.49 5.94 3.30
CA GLY A 57 -8.31 7.38 3.11
C GLY A 57 -6.87 7.88 3.25
N VAL A 58 -5.86 7.04 3.00
CA VAL A 58 -4.44 7.45 3.00
C VAL A 58 -4.17 8.65 2.09
N ASP A 59 -3.21 9.52 2.43
CA ASP A 59 -2.91 10.73 1.66
C ASP A 59 -2.03 10.47 0.43
N GLY A 60 -1.21 9.42 0.49
CA GLY A 60 -0.39 8.99 -0.63
C GLY A 60 0.03 7.53 -0.54
N LEU A 61 0.57 7.05 -1.66
CA LEU A 61 1.09 5.68 -1.80
C LEU A 61 2.58 5.76 -2.12
N PHE A 62 3.34 4.84 -1.55
CA PHE A 62 4.70 4.55 -1.95
C PHE A 62 4.75 3.14 -2.54
N LEU A 63 5.36 3.00 -3.71
CA LEU A 63 5.55 1.72 -4.40
C LEU A 63 6.94 1.70 -5.02
N GLU A 64 7.70 0.64 -4.77
CA GLU A 64 8.89 0.34 -5.56
C GLU A 64 8.53 -0.42 -6.83
N VAL A 65 9.19 -0.05 -7.93
CA VAL A 65 8.86 -0.54 -9.27
C VAL A 65 10.15 -0.88 -10.02
N HIS A 66 10.12 -1.97 -10.77
CA HIS A 66 11.24 -2.41 -11.60
C HIS A 66 10.73 -2.99 -12.93
N GLU A 67 11.46 -2.80 -14.02
CA GLU A 67 11.10 -3.36 -15.34
C GLU A 67 11.07 -4.88 -15.30
N ASN A 68 12.10 -5.49 -14.69
CA ASN A 68 12.20 -6.91 -14.43
C ASN A 68 12.48 -7.22 -12.96
N PRO A 69 11.44 -7.29 -12.09
CA PRO A 69 11.65 -7.40 -10.65
C PRO A 69 12.48 -8.61 -10.19
N GLN A 70 12.53 -9.70 -10.96
CA GLN A 70 13.35 -10.88 -10.63
C GLN A 70 14.86 -10.59 -10.68
N HIS A 71 15.26 -9.53 -11.38
CA HIS A 71 16.66 -9.10 -11.51
C HIS A 71 16.99 -7.86 -10.67
N ALA A 72 16.08 -7.41 -9.81
CA ALA A 72 16.36 -6.29 -8.91
C ALA A 72 17.44 -6.69 -7.90
N LEU A 73 18.35 -5.76 -7.60
CA LEU A 73 19.46 -5.99 -6.66
C LEU A 73 19.02 -6.01 -5.18
N SER A 74 17.83 -5.48 -4.90
CA SER A 74 17.17 -5.51 -3.60
C SER A 74 15.67 -5.69 -3.82
N ASP A 75 14.97 -6.23 -2.82
CA ASP A 75 13.50 -6.28 -2.77
C ASP A 75 12.82 -6.89 -4.01
N ALA A 76 13.55 -7.79 -4.69
CA ALA A 76 13.12 -8.50 -5.88
C ALA A 76 11.83 -9.32 -5.69
N SER A 77 11.42 -9.58 -4.44
CA SER A 77 10.19 -10.29 -4.08
C SER A 77 8.98 -9.38 -3.85
N THR A 78 9.16 -8.06 -3.70
CA THR A 78 8.09 -7.10 -3.40
C THR A 78 7.90 -6.03 -4.48
N MET A 79 8.98 -5.61 -5.17
CA MET A 79 8.92 -4.59 -6.22
C MET A 79 7.89 -4.91 -7.30
N VAL A 80 7.03 -3.98 -7.65
CA VAL A 80 6.01 -4.15 -8.69
C VAL A 80 6.65 -4.13 -10.08
N SER A 81 6.14 -4.92 -11.03
CA SER A 81 6.56 -4.80 -12.43
C SER A 81 6.06 -3.48 -13.02
N LEU A 82 6.92 -2.78 -13.78
CA LEU A 82 6.56 -1.51 -14.43
C LEU A 82 5.27 -1.61 -15.25
N ASP A 83 5.02 -2.74 -15.93
CA ASP A 83 3.84 -2.95 -16.77
C ASP A 83 2.54 -3.07 -15.96
N ALA A 84 2.62 -3.51 -14.69
CA ALA A 84 1.46 -3.64 -13.80
C ALA A 84 1.09 -2.31 -13.10
N LEU A 85 2.03 -1.35 -13.03
CA LEU A 85 1.85 -0.10 -12.30
C LEU A 85 0.63 0.72 -12.79
N PRO A 86 0.37 0.89 -14.10
CA PRO A 86 -0.78 1.65 -14.56
C PRO A 86 -2.12 1.09 -14.08
N GLU A 87 -2.27 -0.24 -14.04
CA GLU A 87 -3.49 -0.87 -13.57
C GLU A 87 -3.73 -0.63 -12.07
N ILE A 88 -2.68 -0.78 -11.26
CA ILE A 88 -2.71 -0.55 -9.81
C ILE A 88 -3.11 0.91 -9.52
N ILE A 89 -2.45 1.87 -10.18
CA ILE A 89 -2.73 3.31 -9.99
C ILE A 89 -4.16 3.64 -10.43
N ASN A 90 -4.60 3.14 -11.59
CA ASN A 90 -5.95 3.41 -12.08
C ASN A 90 -7.03 2.84 -11.15
N SER A 91 -6.83 1.64 -10.61
CA SER A 91 -7.71 1.04 -9.61
C SER A 91 -7.77 1.90 -8.33
N ALA A 92 -6.62 2.32 -7.83
CA ALA A 92 -6.50 3.17 -6.65
C ALA A 92 -7.22 4.52 -6.84
N LYS A 93 -6.99 5.20 -7.99
CA LYS A 93 -7.65 6.47 -8.31
C LYS A 93 -9.17 6.37 -8.32
N LYS A 94 -9.72 5.32 -8.95
CA LYS A 94 -11.18 5.09 -8.99
C LYS A 94 -11.77 4.94 -7.59
N ILE A 95 -11.09 4.21 -6.70
CA ILE A 95 -11.55 4.04 -5.32
C ILE A 95 -11.47 5.37 -4.56
N ARG A 96 -10.37 6.11 -4.70
CA ARG A 96 -10.21 7.43 -4.08
C ARG A 96 -11.35 8.37 -4.46
N GLU A 97 -11.66 8.44 -5.75
CA GLU A 97 -12.72 9.30 -6.30
C GLU A 97 -14.10 8.97 -5.68
N VAL A 98 -14.45 7.69 -5.58
CA VAL A 98 -15.71 7.25 -4.98
C VAL A 98 -15.82 7.67 -3.51
N ILE A 99 -14.72 7.60 -2.77
CA ILE A 99 -14.70 7.92 -1.33
C ILE A 99 -14.73 9.42 -1.11
N THR A 100 -13.94 10.19 -1.86
CA THR A 100 -13.94 11.66 -1.74
C THR A 100 -15.27 12.26 -2.18
N CYS A 101 -15.93 11.68 -3.17
CA CYS A 101 -17.28 12.09 -3.59
C CYS A 101 -18.32 11.87 -2.47
N LYS A 102 -18.22 10.78 -1.70
CA LYS A 102 -19.15 10.45 -0.61
C LYS A 102 -18.85 11.15 0.71
N MET A 103 -17.58 11.39 1.05
CA MET A 103 -17.19 12.09 2.30
C MET A 103 -17.53 13.59 2.31
N ALA A 104 -17.88 14.16 1.16
CA ALA A 104 -18.53 15.48 1.09
C ALA A 104 -19.95 15.49 1.71
N ASN A 105 -20.50 14.32 2.07
CA ASN A 105 -21.78 14.20 2.77
C ASN A 105 -21.52 13.86 4.26
N PRO A 106 -21.63 14.84 5.19
CA PRO A 106 -21.02 14.77 6.51
C PRO A 106 -21.80 13.94 7.55
N SER A 107 -22.57 12.93 7.14
CA SER A 107 -23.47 12.19 8.06
C SER A 107 -22.78 11.15 8.95
N LEU A 108 -21.45 11.15 9.06
CA LEU A 108 -20.69 10.23 9.91
C LEU A 108 -19.62 10.99 10.72
N LYS A 109 -20.02 12.07 11.40
CA LYS A 109 -19.32 12.58 12.57
C LYS A 109 -20.12 12.18 13.81
N GLU A 110 -19.82 11.01 14.36
CA GLU A 110 -20.10 10.70 15.77
C GLU A 110 -18.94 11.21 16.64
#